data_AF-A0A7S6WWP7-F1
#
_entry.id   AF-A0A7S6WWP7-F1
#
_cell.length_a   1.000
_cell.length_b   1.000
_cell.length_c   1.000
_cell.angle_alpha   90.00
_cell.angle_beta   90.00
_cell.angle_gamma   90.00
#
_symmetry.space_group_name_H-M   'P 1'
#
loop_
_entity.id
_entity.type
_entity.pdbx_description
1 polymer ?
#
loop_
_entity_poly.entity_id
_entity_poly.type
_entity_poly.pdbx_seq_one_letter_code
_entity_poly.pdbx_strand_id
1 'polypeptide(L)'
;MSSRLTNFTYKIFGDHRGKTLALKKSGFKNEAEAVQWANSITVEPLSEMSELTIIKQIRDNRPDLTLATASYIAKRSKARFA
;
A
#
# COMPACT_ATOMS: atom_id res chain seq x y z
N MET A 1 -10.98 4.29 -37.76
CA MET A 1 -11.51 4.57 -36.40
C MET A 1 -11.67 3.25 -35.65
N SER A 2 -10.76 2.90 -34.73
CA SER A 2 -11.02 1.86 -33.71
C SER A 2 -9.91 1.83 -32.66
N SER A 3 -9.94 2.77 -31.71
CA SER A 3 -9.02 2.83 -30.56
C SER A 3 -9.76 2.51 -29.26
N ARG A 4 -10.36 1.32 -29.16
CA ARG A 4 -11.11 0.90 -27.96
C ARG A 4 -10.58 -0.34 -27.23
N LEU A 5 -9.50 -0.95 -27.71
CA LEU A 5 -8.96 -2.18 -27.11
C LEU A 5 -7.75 -1.98 -26.18
N THR A 6 -7.17 -0.78 -26.11
CA THR A 6 -5.98 -0.49 -25.30
C THR A 6 -6.26 -0.17 -23.83
N ASN A 7 -7.52 0.05 -23.41
CA ASN A 7 -7.83 0.48 -22.04
C ASN A 7 -8.05 -0.67 -21.03
N PHE A 8 -8.15 -1.93 -21.48
CA PHE A 8 -8.35 -3.05 -20.55
C PHE A 8 -7.04 -3.59 -19.97
N THR A 9 -5.93 -3.53 -20.71
CA THR A 9 -4.62 -4.00 -20.24
C THR A 9 -3.96 -3.05 -19.24
N TYR A 10 -4.24 -1.74 -19.31
CA TYR A 10 -3.78 -0.77 -18.31
C TYR A 10 -4.49 -0.87 -16.96
N LYS A 11 -5.60 -1.61 -16.85
CA LYS A 11 -6.30 -1.78 -15.56
C LYS A 11 -5.65 -2.82 -14.65
N ILE A 12 -4.84 -3.72 -15.21
CA ILE A 12 -4.16 -4.79 -14.46
C ILE A 12 -2.70 -4.43 -14.18
N PHE A 13 -2.03 -3.69 -15.07
CA PHE A 13 -0.64 -3.25 -14.88
C PHE A 13 -0.46 -1.77 -14.48
N GLY A 14 -1.47 -0.92 -14.64
CA GLY A 14 -1.34 0.54 -14.54
C GLY A 14 -1.48 1.16 -13.15
N ASP A 15 -1.80 0.38 -12.12
CA ASP A 15 -2.11 0.94 -10.80
C ASP A 15 -0.86 1.15 -9.92
N HIS A 16 0.33 0.76 -10.39
CA HIS A 16 1.57 1.04 -9.66
C HIS A 16 1.87 2.54 -9.61
N ARG A 17 1.58 3.29 -10.68
CA ARG A 17 1.73 4.76 -10.69
C ARG A 17 0.71 5.43 -9.77
N GLY A 18 -0.51 4.89 -9.71
CA GLY A 18 -1.57 5.33 -8.79
C GLY A 18 -1.18 5.13 -7.33
N LYS A 19 -0.55 4.01 -7.01
CA LYS A 19 -0.08 3.67 -5.66
C LYS A 19 1.05 4.57 -5.18
N THR A 20 2.05 4.87 -6.03
CA THR A 20 3.12 5.82 -5.67
C THR A 20 2.59 7.25 -5.50
N LEU A 21 1.63 7.66 -6.33
CA LEU A 21 0.92 8.94 -6.16
C LEU A 21 0.08 8.97 -4.88
N ALA A 22 -0.59 7.87 -4.53
CA ALA A 22 -1.36 7.76 -3.30
C ALA A 22 -0.45 7.89 -2.07
N LEU A 23 0.73 7.24 -2.08
CA LEU A 23 1.74 7.38 -1.04
C LEU A 23 2.23 8.83 -0.88
N LYS A 24 2.56 9.48 -2.00
CA LYS A 24 2.94 10.91 -2.00
C LYS A 24 1.82 11.82 -1.49
N LYS A 25 0.57 11.56 -1.88
CA LYS A 25 -0.61 12.31 -1.40
C LYS A 25 -0.82 12.14 0.10
N SER A 26 -0.55 10.96 0.63
CA SER A 26 -0.54 10.75 2.07
C SER A 26 0.65 11.41 2.77
N GLY A 27 1.67 11.88 2.06
CA GLY A 27 2.82 12.55 2.67
C GLY A 27 4.05 11.66 2.86
N PHE A 28 4.04 10.44 2.33
CA PHE A 28 5.24 9.60 2.24
C PHE A 28 6.06 10.01 1.00
N LYS A 29 7.35 10.25 1.19
CA LYS A 29 8.31 10.57 0.12
C LYS A 29 8.49 9.41 -0.83
N ASN A 30 8.50 8.18 -0.30
CA ASN A 30 8.66 6.95 -1.07
C ASN A 30 8.02 5.73 -0.37
N GLU A 31 7.98 4.60 -1.08
CA GLU A 31 7.46 3.33 -0.57
C GLU A 31 8.27 2.80 0.62
N ALA A 32 9.60 2.98 0.60
CA ALA A 32 10.47 2.52 1.67
C ALA A 32 10.16 3.20 3.01
N GLU A 33 9.88 4.51 3.00
CA GLU A 33 9.46 5.28 4.16
C GLU A 33 8.10 4.84 4.66
N ALA A 34 7.13 4.60 3.76
CA ALA A 34 5.82 4.11 4.15
C ALA A 34 5.88 2.72 4.81
N VAL A 35 6.75 1.84 4.31
CA VAL A 35 6.99 0.52 4.90
C VAL A 35 7.75 0.65 6.23
N GLN A 36 8.77 1.50 6.31
CA GLN A 36 9.51 1.72 7.56
C GLN A 36 8.60 2.27 8.66
N TRP A 37 7.73 3.21 8.30
CA TRP A 37 6.70 3.73 9.19
C TRP A 37 5.72 2.63 9.62
N ALA A 38 5.21 1.82 8.69
CA ALA A 38 4.32 0.71 9.02
C ALA A 38 4.97 -0.29 9.99
N ASN A 39 6.24 -0.63 9.77
CA ASN A 39 7.01 -1.48 10.68
C ASN A 39 7.22 -0.82 12.07
N SER A 40 7.27 0.52 12.14
CA SER A 40 7.45 1.25 13.41
C SER A 40 6.19 1.32 14.27
N ILE A 41 5.01 1.24 13.66
CA ILE A 41 3.72 1.28 14.38
C ILE A 41 3.23 -0.12 14.78
N THR A 42 3.75 -1.17 14.15
CA THR A 42 3.41 -2.55 14.49
C THR A 42 4.17 -2.99 15.74
N VAL A 43 3.43 -3.35 16.78
CA VAL A 43 3.95 -3.78 18.08
C VAL A 43 4.50 -5.21 18.04
N GLU A 44 4.03 -6.02 17.08
CA GLU A 44 4.40 -7.43 16.90
C GLU A 44 5.18 -7.65 15.60
N PRO A 45 5.95 -8.75 15.48
CA PRO A 45 6.59 -9.11 14.24
C PRO A 45 5.55 -9.23 13.11
N LEU A 46 5.73 -8.45 12.04
CA LEU A 46 4.86 -8.45 10.87
C LEU A 46 4.69 -9.83 10.21
N SER A 47 5.62 -10.75 10.49
CA SER A 47 5.57 -12.16 10.09
C SER A 47 4.43 -12.93 10.76
N GLU A 48 4.10 -12.61 12.01
CA GLU A 48 3.06 -13.29 12.81
C GLU A 48 1.68 -12.65 12.63
N MET A 49 1.64 -11.40 12.15
CA MET A 49 0.39 -10.67 11.98
C MET A 49 -0.34 -11.02 10.68
N SER A 50 -1.67 -11.09 10.79
CA SER A 50 -2.55 -11.18 9.62
C SER A 50 -2.49 -9.88 8.81
N GLU A 51 -2.61 -9.97 7.47
CA GLU A 51 -2.60 -8.79 6.59
C GLU A 51 -3.71 -7.80 6.98
N LEU A 52 -4.88 -8.31 7.39
CA LEU A 52 -6.00 -7.49 7.87
C LEU A 52 -5.68 -6.76 9.16
N THR A 53 -4.95 -7.38 10.08
CA THR A 53 -4.53 -6.75 11.35
C THR A 53 -3.57 -5.60 11.07
N ILE A 54 -2.63 -5.78 10.15
CA ILE A 54 -1.67 -4.74 9.74
C ILE A 54 -2.42 -3.57 9.06
N ILE A 55 -3.34 -3.86 8.15
CA ILE A 55 -4.18 -2.84 7.49
C ILE A 55 -4.98 -2.05 8.52
N LYS A 56 -5.56 -2.73 9.51
CA LYS A 56 -6.32 -2.10 10.59
C LYS A 56 -5.43 -1.15 11.39
N GLN A 57 -4.27 -1.62 11.86
CA GLN A 57 -3.32 -0.76 12.60
C GLN A 57 -2.85 0.45 11.80
N ILE A 58 -2.57 0.28 10.51
CA ILE A 58 -2.21 1.39 9.61
C ILE A 58 -3.33 2.43 9.56
N ARG A 59 -4.58 2.00 9.40
CA ARG A 59 -5.74 2.90 9.34
C ARG A 59 -6.12 3.50 10.69
N ASP A 60 -5.88 2.78 11.78
CA ASP A 60 -6.11 3.29 13.14
C ASP A 60 -5.12 4.41 13.47
N ASN A 61 -3.86 4.28 13.03
CA ASN A 61 -2.85 5.34 13.19
C ASN A 61 -3.03 6.50 12.21
N ARG A 62 -3.45 6.21 10.97
CA ARG A 62 -3.64 7.18 9.88
C ARG A 62 -4.96 6.92 9.14
N PRO A 63 -6.09 7.43 9.69
CA PRO A 63 -7.43 7.19 9.12
C PRO A 63 -7.66 7.92 7.79
N ASP A 64 -6.80 8.90 7.47
CA ASP A 64 -6.71 9.59 6.18
C ASP A 64 -6.22 8.67 5.04
N LEU A 65 -5.60 7.54 5.36
CA LEU A 65 -5.20 6.55 4.36
C LEU A 65 -6.41 5.78 3.83
N THR A 66 -6.52 5.74 2.51
CA THR A 66 -7.48 4.87 1.85
C THR A 66 -7.16 3.40 2.12
N LEU A 67 -8.19 2.54 2.10
CA LEU A 67 -8.02 1.10 2.26
C LEU A 67 -7.02 0.52 1.24
N ALA A 68 -7.01 1.04 0.01
CA ALA A 68 -6.08 0.61 -1.03
C ALA A 68 -4.62 0.95 -0.68
N THR A 69 -4.37 2.16 -0.17
CA THR A 69 -3.03 2.59 0.27
C THR A 69 -2.56 1.78 1.47
N ALA A 70 -3.43 1.58 2.47
CA ALA A 70 -3.12 0.78 3.65
C ALA A 70 -2.82 -0.69 3.29
N SER A 71 -3.60 -1.28 2.39
CA SER A 71 -3.37 -2.64 1.88
C SER A 71 -2.06 -2.74 1.10
N TYR A 72 -1.73 -1.73 0.31
CA TYR A 72 -0.46 -1.69 -0.42
C TYR A 72 0.74 -1.69 0.53
N ILE A 73 0.70 -0.83 1.56
CA ILE A 73 1.75 -0.74 2.59
C ILE A 73 1.85 -2.06 3.36
N ALA A 74 0.72 -2.65 3.77
CA ALA A 74 0.71 -3.92 4.49
C ALA A 74 1.35 -5.06 3.67
N LYS A 75 0.97 -5.22 2.39
CA LYS A 75 1.57 -6.22 1.50
C LYS A 75 3.07 -6.04 1.35
N ARG A 76 3.53 -4.81 1.22
CA ARG A 76 4.97 -4.52 1.07
C ARG A 76 5.77 -4.70 2.34
N SER A 77 5.15 -4.41 3.48
CA SER A 77 5.75 -4.64 4.79
C SER A 77 5.93 -6.14 5.01
N LYS A 78 4.93 -6.97 4.67
CA LYS A 78 5.00 -8.43 4.81
C LYS A 78 5.96 -9.10 3.82
N ALA A 79 6.00 -8.63 2.57
CA ALA A 79 6.91 -9.16 1.54
C ALA A 79 8.41 -8.99 1.86
N ARG A 80 8.76 -8.13 2.83
CA ARG A 80 10.13 -7.98 3.34
C ARG A 80 10.55 -9.05 4.34
N PHE A 81 9.60 -9.79 4.92
CA PHE A 81 9.83 -10.82 5.92
C PHE A 81 9.46 -12.24 5.45
N ALA A 82 9.00 -12.36 4.19
CA ALA A 82 8.71 -13.64 3.54
C ALA A 82 9.95 -14.22 2.86
#